data_AF-A0A6P6IUC7-F1
#
_entry.id   AF-A0A6P6IUC7-F1
#
_cell.length_a   1.000
_cell.length_b   1.000
_cell.length_c   1.000
_cell.angle_alpha   90.00
_cell.angle_beta   90.00
_cell.angle_gamma   90.00
#
_symmetry.space_group_name_H-M   'P 1'
#
loop_
_entity.id
_entity.type
_entity.pdbx_description
1 polymer ?
#
loop_
_entity_poly.entity_id
_entity_poly.type
_entity_poly.pdbx_seq_one_letter_code
_entity_poly.pdbx_strand_id
1 'polypeptide(L)'
;MNLQIHHYCTFRRHARMFLEPSIYHKWKMDQQAMFQQLQPQGKIALSGDMRADSPGHSAKYGSYTLMHLESNKILDIQLVQSNEAGGIAHMEKEGLRRGLDLLESNNLHVEYIVTDRHTQVQKYLRERAVKQYYDVWHIERGLSKKLEKLSRNKECQVLRKWLPSIKNHMYWSAMSSKEGPEKVAKWKSLFNHIQNVHTHDSPEFPKCAHADKVSRDRNKWLRPGTMLLYKVEKLLLNKRLLKDVKKLSHQYQTLALGAFHSVILRFAPKNVVFPYIGKLCRLYLAAMHFNENADREQTVNLEGTAVYKIMYPKSKKGQPTAQTVKTEPTCKYVNDLMRLLFTEVFDNPATFVEEILKLPIPADLSAEYDRPAKEDVIARNVARFNPVYPT
;
A
#
# COMPACT_ATOMS: atom_id res chain seq x y z
N MET A 1 23.63 -34.67 2.22
CA MET A 1 23.91 -33.22 2.18
C MET A 1 24.16 -32.76 3.61
N ASN A 2 25.43 -32.75 4.04
CA ASN A 2 25.83 -32.35 5.41
C ASN A 2 25.87 -30.81 5.50
N LEU A 3 24.71 -30.16 5.52
CA LEU A 3 24.66 -28.72 5.82
C LEU A 3 25.00 -28.54 7.30
N GLN A 4 26.24 -28.15 7.60
CA GLN A 4 26.62 -27.70 8.92
C GLN A 4 25.77 -26.48 9.28
N ILE A 5 24.95 -26.61 10.33
CA ILE A 5 24.14 -25.50 10.84
C ILE A 5 25.12 -24.51 11.48
N HIS A 6 25.42 -23.41 10.79
CA HIS A 6 26.20 -22.33 11.37
C HIS A 6 25.43 -21.75 12.56
N HIS A 7 26.12 -21.56 13.70
CA HIS A 7 25.57 -20.78 14.80
C HIS A 7 25.10 -19.41 14.32
N TYR A 8 24.02 -18.89 14.93
CA TYR A 8 23.42 -17.61 14.54
C TYR A 8 24.45 -16.47 14.50
N CYS A 9 25.40 -16.44 15.44
CA CYS A 9 26.48 -15.44 15.46
C CYS A 9 27.36 -15.51 14.20
N THR A 10 27.75 -16.71 13.78
CA THR A 10 28.52 -16.93 12.55
C THR A 10 27.74 -16.51 11.32
N PHE A 11 26.47 -16.90 11.24
CA PHE A 11 25.56 -16.47 10.16
C PHE A 11 25.47 -14.94 10.10
N ARG A 12 25.26 -14.27 11.23
CA ARG A 12 25.15 -12.80 11.29
C ARG A 12 26.44 -12.10 10.93
N ARG A 13 27.59 -12.66 11.30
CA ARG A 13 28.90 -12.14 10.88
C ARG A 13 29.04 -12.19 9.37
N HIS A 14 28.75 -13.33 8.74
CA HIS A 14 28.80 -13.44 7.27
C HIS A 14 27.77 -12.56 6.59
N ALA A 15 26.55 -12.48 7.13
CA ALA A 15 25.52 -11.62 6.59
C ALA A 15 25.94 -10.14 6.59
N ARG A 16 26.53 -9.65 7.68
CA ARG A 16 26.98 -8.26 7.81
C ARG A 16 28.17 -7.92 6.91
N MET A 17 29.08 -8.87 6.70
CA MET A 17 30.29 -8.63 5.91
C MET A 17 30.06 -8.79 4.41
N PHE A 18 29.13 -9.66 4.01
CA PHE A 18 28.98 -10.05 2.61
C PHE A 18 27.56 -9.83 2.09
N LEU A 19 26.56 -10.47 2.70
CA LEU A 19 25.20 -10.49 2.13
C LEU A 19 24.50 -9.13 2.17
N GLU A 20 24.51 -8.46 3.32
CA GLU A 20 23.86 -7.15 3.50
C GLU A 20 24.48 -6.09 2.58
N PRO A 21 25.82 -5.96 2.49
CA PRO A 21 26.49 -5.11 1.49
C PRO A 21 26.10 -5.42 0.04
N SER A 22 26.12 -6.69 -0.39
CA SER A 22 25.71 -7.06 -1.75
C SER A 22 24.27 -6.66 -2.06
N ILE A 23 23.35 -6.91 -1.12
CA ILE A 23 21.92 -6.56 -1.30
C ILE A 23 21.73 -5.05 -1.40
N TYR A 24 22.35 -4.31 -0.49
CA TYR A 24 22.26 -2.85 -0.47
C TYR A 24 22.80 -2.25 -1.77
N HIS A 25 24.00 -2.66 -2.16
CA HIS A 25 24.66 -2.16 -3.37
C HIS A 25 23.85 -2.46 -4.63
N LYS A 26 23.41 -3.72 -4.81
CA LYS A 26 22.56 -4.11 -5.94
C LYS A 26 21.27 -3.32 -6.01
N TRP A 27 20.58 -3.13 -4.87
CA TRP A 27 19.38 -2.32 -4.83
C TRP A 27 19.64 -0.87 -5.25
N LYS A 28 20.74 -0.27 -4.78
CA LYS A 28 21.10 1.10 -5.16
C LYS A 28 21.43 1.23 -6.64
N MET A 29 22.11 0.25 -7.23
CA MET A 29 22.31 0.19 -8.69
C MET A 29 20.98 0.11 -9.45
N ASP A 30 20.09 -0.81 -9.04
CA ASP A 30 18.79 -0.99 -9.69
C ASP A 30 17.89 0.24 -9.54
N GLN A 31 17.89 0.85 -8.36
CA GLN A 31 17.18 2.09 -8.06
C GLN A 31 17.67 3.23 -8.95
N GLN A 32 18.98 3.40 -9.09
CA GLN A 32 19.56 4.44 -9.94
C GLN A 32 19.24 4.21 -11.42
N ALA A 33 19.30 2.96 -11.88
CA ALA A 33 18.94 2.61 -13.26
C ALA A 33 17.46 2.91 -13.54
N MET A 34 16.55 2.61 -12.60
CA MET A 34 15.13 2.98 -12.72
C MET A 34 14.95 4.50 -12.75
N PHE A 35 15.69 5.26 -11.94
CA PHE A 35 15.61 6.72 -11.96
C PHE A 35 16.06 7.30 -13.30
N GLN A 36 17.19 6.83 -13.85
CA GLN A 36 17.68 7.24 -15.15
C GLN A 36 16.69 6.93 -16.28
N GLN A 37 15.98 5.80 -16.21
CA GLN A 37 14.95 5.44 -17.19
C GLN A 37 13.71 6.33 -17.13
N LEU A 38 13.38 6.85 -15.94
CA LEU A 38 12.18 7.68 -15.71
C LEU A 38 12.43 9.17 -15.94
N GLN A 39 13.65 9.67 -15.73
CA GLN A 39 14.01 11.06 -16.00
C GLN A 39 13.53 11.61 -17.35
N PRO A 40 13.75 10.92 -18.51
CA PRO A 40 13.31 11.43 -19.80
C PRO A 40 11.79 11.38 -20.02
N GLN A 41 11.05 10.65 -19.18
CA GLN A 41 9.59 10.51 -19.29
C GLN A 41 8.83 11.73 -18.70
N GLY A 42 9.55 12.64 -18.04
CA GLY A 42 8.99 13.86 -17.48
C GLY A 42 8.40 13.66 -16.09
N LYS A 43 7.10 13.90 -15.94
CA LYS A 43 6.42 13.80 -14.64
C LYS A 43 5.92 12.39 -14.41
N ILE A 44 6.12 11.87 -13.20
CA ILE A 44 5.75 10.51 -12.83
C ILE A 44 4.58 10.48 -11.85
N ALA A 45 3.77 9.44 -11.95
CA ALA A 45 2.67 9.19 -11.04
C ALA A 45 3.06 8.12 -10.01
N LEU A 46 2.84 8.40 -8.71
CA LEU A 46 3.25 7.52 -7.61
C LEU A 46 2.08 7.01 -6.76
N SER A 47 2.25 5.83 -6.16
CA SER A 47 1.43 5.36 -5.03
C SER A 47 2.31 5.17 -3.81
N GLY A 48 1.78 5.53 -2.65
CA GLY A 48 2.50 5.53 -1.39
C GLY A 48 1.65 5.00 -0.25
N ASP A 49 2.22 4.05 0.52
CA ASP A 49 1.60 3.49 1.71
C ASP A 49 2.68 3.05 2.71
N MET A 50 2.34 3.12 4.01
CA MET A 50 3.21 2.68 5.08
C MET A 50 2.71 1.39 5.71
N ARG A 51 3.64 0.46 5.93
CA ARG A 51 3.42 -0.73 6.73
C ARG A 51 4.19 -0.66 8.04
N ALA A 52 3.51 -0.79 9.16
CA ALA A 52 4.13 -0.90 10.49
C ALA A 52 4.29 -2.36 10.96
N ASP A 53 5.42 -2.67 11.60
CA ASP A 53 5.72 -3.97 12.21
C ASP A 53 5.23 -4.05 13.66
N SER A 54 3.93 -4.27 13.84
CA SER A 54 3.37 -4.90 15.06
C SER A 54 1.90 -5.28 14.85
N PRO A 55 1.40 -6.28 15.58
CA PRO A 55 0.01 -6.32 16.02
C PRO A 55 -0.15 -5.45 17.28
N GLY A 56 -0.42 -4.15 17.14
CA GLY A 56 -0.66 -3.24 18.27
C GLY A 56 0.00 -1.86 18.13
N HIS A 57 -0.15 -0.99 19.14
CA HIS A 57 0.32 0.41 19.14
C HIS A 57 1.83 0.60 19.47
N SER A 58 2.66 -0.45 19.34
CA SER A 58 4.08 -0.44 19.73
C SER A 58 5.03 -0.92 18.62
N ALA A 59 4.76 -0.58 17.36
CA ALA A 59 5.65 -0.90 16.24
C ALA A 59 7.02 -0.21 16.40
N LYS A 60 8.11 -0.99 16.39
CA LYS A 60 9.49 -0.44 16.35
C LYS A 60 9.77 0.22 15.01
N TYR A 61 9.36 -0.42 13.90
CA TYR A 61 9.66 0.02 12.55
C TYR A 61 8.40 0.24 11.70
N GLY A 62 8.42 1.26 10.87
CA GLY A 62 7.52 1.49 9.73
C GLY A 62 8.31 1.51 8.43
N SER A 63 7.83 0.82 7.40
CA SER A 63 8.39 0.89 6.05
C SER A 63 7.41 1.60 5.13
N TYR A 64 7.81 2.77 4.61
CA TYR A 64 7.06 3.50 3.60
C TYR A 64 7.53 3.08 2.21
N THR A 65 6.59 2.75 1.33
CA THR A 65 6.90 2.29 -0.02
C THR A 65 6.42 3.31 -1.04
N LEU A 66 7.26 3.67 -2.01
CA LEU A 66 6.88 4.42 -3.20
C LEU A 66 6.91 3.51 -4.43
N MET A 67 5.77 3.45 -5.13
CA MET A 67 5.60 2.66 -6.34
C MET A 67 5.28 3.56 -7.53
N HIS A 68 5.95 3.35 -8.65
CA HIS A 68 5.61 3.95 -9.93
C HIS A 68 4.34 3.31 -10.48
N LEU A 69 3.34 4.13 -10.81
CA LEU A 69 2.00 3.64 -11.10
C LEU A 69 1.85 2.99 -12.46
N GLU A 70 2.57 3.49 -13.46
CA GLU A 70 2.43 3.00 -14.84
C GLU A 70 3.13 1.65 -15.02
N SER A 71 4.32 1.50 -14.42
CA SER A 71 5.09 0.24 -14.51
C SER A 71 4.84 -0.72 -13.36
N ASN A 72 4.09 -0.33 -12.33
CA ASN A 72 3.93 -1.10 -11.08
C ASN A 72 5.26 -1.52 -10.44
N LYS A 73 6.31 -0.71 -10.56
CA LYS A 73 7.63 -0.98 -9.98
C LYS A 73 7.82 -0.18 -8.70
N ILE A 74 8.38 -0.81 -7.67
CA ILE A 74 8.82 -0.17 -6.44
C ILE A 74 10.03 0.68 -6.77
N LEU A 75 9.92 1.99 -6.57
CA LEU A 75 11.01 2.93 -6.77
C LEU A 75 11.86 3.10 -5.52
N ASP A 76 11.22 3.08 -4.36
CA ASP A 76 11.91 3.34 -3.10
C ASP A 76 11.18 2.75 -1.89
N ILE A 77 11.96 2.42 -0.86
CA ILE A 77 11.47 1.97 0.44
C ILE A 77 12.25 2.69 1.54
N GLN A 78 11.53 3.42 2.36
CA GLN A 78 12.06 4.16 3.51
C GLN A 78 11.71 3.42 4.80
N LEU A 79 12.73 2.89 5.48
CA LEU A 79 12.58 2.33 6.82
C LEU A 79 12.71 3.46 7.85
N VAL A 80 11.75 3.53 8.77
CA VAL A 80 11.70 4.55 9.83
C VAL A 80 11.48 3.82 11.16
N GLN A 81 12.31 4.10 12.16
CA GLN A 81 12.13 3.68 13.54
C GLN A 81 11.28 4.70 14.30
N SER A 82 10.45 4.23 15.23
CA SER A 82 9.48 5.09 15.92
C SER A 82 10.08 6.27 16.68
N ASN A 83 11.27 6.13 17.26
CA ASN A 83 11.98 7.22 17.95
C ASN A 83 12.47 8.32 16.98
N GLU A 84 12.74 8.00 15.71
CA GLU A 84 13.13 9.01 14.71
C GLU A 84 12.01 10.00 14.39
N ALA A 85 10.75 9.54 14.51
CA ALA A 85 9.58 10.31 14.11
C ALA A 85 8.77 10.85 15.30
N GLY A 86 9.15 10.56 16.54
CA GLY A 86 8.32 10.87 17.72
C GLY A 86 7.06 10.00 17.81
N GLY A 87 7.11 8.79 17.26
CA GLY A 87 6.05 7.78 17.36
C GLY A 87 5.43 7.34 16.03
N ILE A 88 4.60 6.30 16.11
CA ILE A 88 4.06 5.58 14.94
C ILE A 88 3.20 6.48 14.04
N ALA A 89 2.47 7.41 14.64
CA ALA A 89 1.59 8.34 13.91
C ALA A 89 2.37 9.26 12.95
N HIS A 90 3.68 9.44 13.16
CA HIS A 90 4.52 10.35 12.38
C HIS A 90 5.43 9.61 11.40
N MET A 91 5.66 8.31 11.58
CA MET A 91 6.52 7.51 10.70
C MET A 91 6.06 7.54 9.23
N GLU A 92 4.75 7.58 8.98
CA GLU A 92 4.22 7.60 7.61
C GLU A 92 4.60 8.90 6.89
N LYS A 93 4.44 10.03 7.57
CA LYS A 93 4.81 11.35 7.06
C LYS A 93 6.32 11.43 6.82
N GLU A 94 7.11 10.91 7.77
CA GLU A 94 8.57 10.93 7.67
C GLU A 94 9.09 10.05 6.54
N GLY A 95 8.55 8.84 6.39
CA GLY A 95 8.90 7.94 5.29
C GLY A 95 8.52 8.53 3.92
N LEU A 96 7.35 9.15 3.81
CA LEU A 96 6.95 9.89 2.59
C LEU A 96 7.89 11.06 2.30
N ARG A 97 8.26 11.85 3.33
CA ARG A 97 9.18 12.98 3.20
C ARG A 97 10.52 12.51 2.62
N ARG A 98 11.16 11.52 3.26
CA ARG A 98 12.45 10.94 2.82
C ARG A 98 12.37 10.43 1.38
N GLY A 99 11.29 9.73 1.04
CA GLY A 99 11.10 9.19 -0.31
C GLY A 99 10.95 10.27 -1.37
N LEU A 100 10.16 11.31 -1.12
CA LEU A 100 10.03 12.45 -2.05
C LEU A 100 11.33 13.26 -2.16
N ASP A 101 12.05 13.47 -1.06
CA ASP A 101 13.37 14.14 -1.06
C ASP A 101 14.37 13.36 -1.94
N LEU A 102 14.36 12.02 -1.84
CA LEU A 102 15.20 11.17 -2.68
C LEU A 102 14.88 11.33 -4.17
N LEU A 103 13.59 11.30 -4.54
CA LEU A 103 13.17 11.46 -5.93
C LEU A 103 13.56 12.82 -6.49
N GLU A 104 13.34 13.90 -5.73
CA GLU A 104 13.71 15.26 -6.14
C GLU A 104 15.23 15.42 -6.29
N SER A 105 16.03 14.88 -5.36
CA SER A 105 17.50 14.89 -5.48
C SER A 105 18.02 14.13 -6.70
N ASN A 106 17.20 13.24 -7.28
CA ASN A 106 17.48 12.49 -8.50
C ASN A 106 16.75 13.07 -9.73
N ASN A 107 16.28 14.32 -9.65
CA ASN A 107 15.61 15.04 -10.74
C ASN A 107 14.31 14.39 -11.25
N LEU A 108 13.62 13.61 -10.41
CA LEU A 108 12.32 13.02 -10.74
C LEU A 108 11.19 13.92 -10.26
N HIS A 109 10.34 14.33 -11.19
CA HIS A 109 9.23 15.24 -10.92
C HIS A 109 7.94 14.47 -10.68
N VAL A 110 7.34 14.59 -9.50
CA VAL A 110 6.08 13.91 -9.17
C VAL A 110 4.89 14.70 -9.69
N GLU A 111 4.09 14.12 -10.60
CA GLU A 111 2.85 14.73 -11.09
C GLU A 111 1.77 14.70 -10.00
N TYR A 112 1.56 13.50 -9.45
CA TYR A 112 0.63 13.26 -8.38
C TYR A 112 1.01 11.99 -7.61
N ILE A 113 0.53 11.90 -6.37
CA ILE A 113 0.64 10.72 -5.54
C ILE A 113 -0.73 10.21 -5.08
N VAL A 114 -0.90 8.90 -5.04
CA VAL A 114 -2.06 8.22 -4.47
C VAL A 114 -1.71 7.65 -3.11
N THR A 115 -2.47 8.06 -2.10
CA THR A 115 -2.26 7.62 -0.72
C THR A 115 -3.60 7.43 -0.02
N ASP A 116 -3.51 6.94 1.21
CA ASP A 116 -4.62 6.95 2.16
C ASP A 116 -5.00 8.37 2.63
N ARG A 117 -6.14 8.46 3.33
CA ARG A 117 -6.69 9.71 3.88
C ARG A 117 -6.09 10.07 5.24
N HIS A 118 -4.77 9.97 5.39
CA HIS A 118 -4.09 10.37 6.62
C HIS A 118 -3.89 11.89 6.68
N THR A 119 -4.37 12.53 7.75
CA THR A 119 -4.45 14.00 7.85
C THR A 119 -3.08 14.68 7.83
N GLN A 120 -2.06 14.07 8.42
CA GLN A 120 -0.69 14.61 8.42
C GLN A 120 -0.07 14.55 7.03
N VAL A 121 -0.24 13.43 6.32
CA VAL A 121 0.19 13.28 4.91
C VAL A 121 -0.51 14.29 4.02
N GLN A 122 -1.83 14.47 4.18
CA GLN A 122 -2.59 15.46 3.43
C GLN A 122 -2.09 16.89 3.68
N LYS A 123 -1.75 17.24 4.93
CA LYS A 123 -1.19 18.56 5.26
C LYS A 123 0.16 18.75 4.58
N TYR A 124 1.04 17.78 4.76
CA TYR A 124 2.39 17.78 4.21
C TYR A 124 2.42 17.91 2.67
N LEU A 125 1.61 17.11 1.95
CA LEU A 125 1.55 17.17 0.50
C LEU A 125 0.99 18.51 -0.02
N ARG A 126 0.06 19.14 0.72
CA ARG A 126 -0.42 20.49 0.38
C ARG A 126 0.68 21.54 0.52
N GLU A 127 1.47 21.47 1.60
CA GLU A 127 2.59 22.38 1.84
C GLU A 127 3.71 22.21 0.81
N ARG A 128 3.95 20.98 0.34
CA ARG A 128 4.91 20.67 -0.73
C ARG A 128 4.34 20.88 -2.15
N ALA A 129 3.10 21.36 -2.28
CA ALA A 129 2.41 21.54 -3.57
C ALA A 129 2.33 20.28 -4.45
N VAL A 130 2.32 19.08 -3.85
CA VAL A 130 2.18 17.80 -4.57
C VAL A 130 0.70 17.42 -4.66
N LYS A 131 0.22 17.16 -5.88
CA LYS A 131 -1.18 16.76 -6.11
C LYS A 131 -1.43 15.38 -5.50
N GLN A 132 -2.43 15.29 -4.63
CA GLN A 132 -2.80 14.06 -3.95
C GLN A 132 -4.16 13.55 -4.44
N TYR A 133 -4.21 12.27 -4.78
CA TYR A 133 -5.46 11.52 -4.96
C TYR A 133 -5.59 10.43 -3.89
N TYR A 134 -6.81 9.94 -3.71
CA TYR A 134 -7.14 8.91 -2.73
C TYR A 134 -7.42 7.57 -3.40
N ASP A 135 -7.03 6.52 -2.71
CA ASP A 135 -7.46 5.17 -3.06
C ASP A 135 -8.99 5.04 -2.94
N VAL A 136 -9.60 4.66 -4.06
CA VAL A 136 -11.02 4.35 -4.18
C VAL A 136 -11.42 3.26 -3.20
N TRP A 137 -10.59 2.23 -3.00
CA TRP A 137 -10.92 1.09 -2.14
C TRP A 137 -11.13 1.50 -0.67
N HIS A 138 -10.29 2.38 -0.12
CA HIS A 138 -10.43 2.82 1.28
C HIS A 138 -11.73 3.61 1.50
N ILE A 139 -12.12 4.44 0.53
CA ILE A 139 -13.36 5.23 0.58
C ILE A 139 -14.58 4.32 0.39
N GLU A 140 -14.55 3.46 -0.64
CA GLU A 140 -15.60 2.51 -0.95
C GLU A 140 -15.88 1.57 0.22
N ARG A 141 -14.83 0.95 0.79
CA ARG A 141 -14.97 0.05 1.94
C ARG A 141 -15.62 0.74 3.14
N GLY A 142 -15.26 1.99 3.40
CA GLY A 142 -15.85 2.79 4.49
C GLY A 142 -17.33 3.09 4.25
N LEU A 143 -17.72 3.44 3.03
CA LEU A 143 -19.10 3.68 2.64
C LEU A 143 -19.93 2.39 2.64
N SER A 144 -19.41 1.33 2.02
CA SER A 144 -20.07 0.03 1.91
C SER A 144 -20.39 -0.56 3.27
N LYS A 145 -19.51 -0.44 4.27
CA LYS A 145 -19.84 -0.86 5.66
C LYS A 145 -21.06 -0.13 6.23
N LYS A 146 -21.21 1.17 5.97
CA LYS A 146 -22.35 1.97 6.45
C LYS A 146 -23.64 1.58 5.73
N LEU A 147 -23.57 1.42 4.40
CA LEU A 147 -24.71 0.97 3.59
C LEU A 147 -25.12 -0.46 3.91
N GLU A 148 -24.16 -1.37 4.13
CA GLU A 148 -24.43 -2.72 4.60
C GLU A 148 -25.17 -2.70 5.94
N LYS A 149 -24.72 -1.89 6.91
CA LYS A 149 -25.41 -1.74 8.20
C LYS A 149 -26.85 -1.26 8.02
N LEU A 150 -27.08 -0.30 7.12
CA LEU A 150 -28.42 0.20 6.80
C LEU A 150 -29.30 -0.88 6.13
N SER A 151 -28.71 -1.71 5.27
CA SER A 151 -29.42 -2.76 4.50
C SER A 151 -29.85 -3.99 5.33
N ARG A 152 -29.43 -4.09 6.61
CA ARG A 152 -29.77 -5.23 7.47
C ARG A 152 -31.24 -5.24 7.91
N ASN A 153 -31.90 -4.09 7.88
CA ASN A 153 -33.32 -4.00 8.18
C ASN A 153 -34.14 -4.73 7.10
N LYS A 154 -35.12 -5.55 7.49
CA LYS A 154 -35.95 -6.34 6.55
C LYS A 154 -36.66 -5.47 5.50
N GLU A 155 -36.93 -4.21 5.83
CA GLU A 155 -37.54 -3.22 4.94
C GLU A 155 -36.58 -2.62 3.90
N CYS A 156 -35.27 -2.92 3.99
CA CYS A 156 -34.22 -2.35 3.15
C CYS A 156 -33.66 -3.33 2.10
N GLN A 157 -34.42 -4.36 1.72
CA GLN A 157 -33.99 -5.38 0.75
C GLN A 157 -33.60 -4.78 -0.61
N VAL A 158 -34.31 -3.74 -1.06
CA VAL A 158 -34.02 -3.04 -2.31
C VAL A 158 -32.59 -2.45 -2.27
N LEU A 159 -32.21 -1.79 -1.18
CA LEU A 159 -30.86 -1.25 -1.00
C LEU A 159 -29.80 -2.35 -1.08
N ARG A 160 -30.08 -3.54 -0.52
CA ARG A 160 -29.16 -4.67 -0.53
C ARG A 160 -28.84 -5.15 -1.94
N LYS A 161 -29.83 -5.13 -2.85
CA LYS A 161 -29.65 -5.43 -4.28
C LYS A 161 -28.81 -4.36 -5.01
N TRP A 162 -28.85 -3.12 -4.55
CA TRP A 162 -28.08 -1.99 -5.13
C TRP A 162 -26.64 -1.89 -4.65
N LEU A 163 -26.26 -2.51 -3.52
CA LEU A 163 -24.90 -2.39 -2.98
C LEU A 163 -23.78 -2.68 -4.00
N PRO A 164 -23.85 -3.74 -4.82
CA PRO A 164 -22.82 -4.00 -5.83
C PRO A 164 -22.76 -2.87 -6.88
N SER A 165 -23.90 -2.36 -7.32
CA SER A 165 -23.98 -1.26 -8.28
C SER A 165 -23.43 0.05 -7.70
N ILE A 166 -23.75 0.37 -6.44
CA ILE A 166 -23.23 1.55 -5.75
C ILE A 166 -21.70 1.51 -5.67
N LYS A 167 -21.15 0.34 -5.29
CA LYS A 167 -19.71 0.09 -5.28
C LYS A 167 -19.10 0.32 -6.67
N ASN A 168 -19.63 -0.35 -7.69
CA ASN A 168 -19.12 -0.24 -9.05
C ASN A 168 -19.22 1.19 -9.60
N HIS A 169 -20.27 1.93 -9.24
CA HIS A 169 -20.46 3.31 -9.65
C HIS A 169 -19.40 4.25 -9.07
N MET A 170 -18.89 4.00 -7.86
CA MET A 170 -17.78 4.77 -7.28
C MET A 170 -16.50 4.58 -8.11
N TYR A 171 -16.16 3.33 -8.43
CA TYR A 171 -15.02 3.01 -9.30
C TYR A 171 -15.21 3.62 -10.69
N TRP A 172 -16.39 3.46 -11.29
CA TRP A 172 -16.68 4.02 -12.60
C TRP A 172 -16.60 5.55 -12.61
N SER A 173 -17.13 6.23 -11.60
CA SER A 173 -17.06 7.69 -11.47
C SER A 173 -15.61 8.16 -11.41
N ALA A 174 -14.75 7.44 -10.69
CA ALA A 174 -13.33 7.74 -10.55
C ALA A 174 -12.55 7.50 -11.85
N MET A 175 -12.76 6.34 -12.48
CA MET A 175 -11.99 5.87 -13.65
C MET A 175 -12.42 6.52 -14.97
N SER A 176 -13.71 6.86 -15.10
CA SER A 176 -14.23 7.47 -16.33
C SER A 176 -14.07 8.98 -16.36
N SER A 177 -13.45 9.59 -15.35
CA SER A 177 -13.36 11.04 -15.19
C SER A 177 -11.93 11.46 -14.89
N LYS A 178 -11.46 12.53 -15.53
CA LYS A 178 -10.14 13.12 -15.22
C LYS A 178 -10.25 14.10 -14.06
N GLU A 179 -11.28 14.94 -14.12
CA GLU A 179 -11.42 16.09 -13.22
C GLU A 179 -12.31 15.82 -12.01
N GLY A 180 -12.03 16.55 -10.94
CA GLY A 180 -12.75 16.41 -9.67
C GLY A 180 -14.25 16.73 -9.75
N PRO A 181 -14.68 17.84 -10.38
CA PRO A 181 -16.11 18.16 -10.53
C PRO A 181 -16.89 17.07 -11.27
N GLU A 182 -16.33 16.52 -12.34
CA GLU A 182 -16.94 15.43 -13.11
C GLU A 182 -17.13 14.16 -12.26
N LYS A 183 -16.10 13.77 -11.46
CA LYS A 183 -16.20 12.65 -10.50
C LYS A 183 -17.37 12.84 -9.53
N VAL A 184 -17.53 14.07 -9.02
CA VAL A 184 -18.61 14.43 -8.09
C VAL A 184 -19.97 14.43 -8.79
N ALA A 185 -20.06 14.96 -10.01
CA ALA A 185 -21.29 14.97 -10.80
C ALA A 185 -21.79 13.55 -11.09
N LYS A 186 -20.91 12.69 -11.61
CA LYS A 186 -21.21 11.26 -11.84
C LYS A 186 -21.59 10.55 -10.54
N TRP A 187 -20.90 10.81 -9.43
CA TRP A 187 -21.27 10.21 -8.14
C TRP A 187 -22.63 10.68 -7.62
N LYS A 188 -22.93 11.98 -7.69
CA LYS A 188 -24.24 12.53 -7.29
C LYS A 188 -25.38 11.97 -8.13
N SER A 189 -25.13 11.79 -9.43
CA SER A 189 -26.03 11.16 -10.39
C SER A 189 -26.53 9.78 -9.93
N LEU A 190 -25.73 9.02 -9.17
CA LEU A 190 -26.15 7.74 -8.59
C LEU A 190 -27.42 7.86 -7.75
N PHE A 191 -27.57 8.94 -6.98
CA PHE A 191 -28.74 9.15 -6.12
C PHE A 191 -30.03 9.31 -6.93
N ASN A 192 -29.95 9.93 -8.10
CA ASN A 192 -31.07 10.01 -9.04
C ASN A 192 -31.28 8.65 -9.72
N HIS A 193 -30.19 8.00 -10.14
CA HIS A 193 -30.22 6.73 -10.85
C HIS A 193 -30.89 5.61 -10.03
N ILE A 194 -30.63 5.51 -8.72
CA ILE A 194 -31.28 4.51 -7.84
C ILE A 194 -32.80 4.71 -7.71
N GLN A 195 -33.31 5.87 -8.11
CA GLN A 195 -34.74 6.22 -8.16
C GLN A 195 -35.33 6.15 -9.58
N ASN A 196 -34.57 5.61 -10.54
CA ASN A 196 -34.91 5.58 -11.96
C ASN A 196 -34.97 6.97 -12.63
N VAL A 197 -34.25 7.96 -12.09
CA VAL A 197 -34.12 9.29 -12.70
C VAL A 197 -32.77 9.37 -13.41
N HIS A 198 -32.80 9.49 -14.74
CA HIS A 198 -31.59 9.43 -15.58
C HIS A 198 -31.13 10.78 -16.12
N THR A 199 -31.87 11.86 -15.82
CA THR A 199 -31.51 13.25 -16.11
C THR A 199 -31.10 13.97 -14.82
N HIS A 200 -30.15 14.89 -14.93
CA HIS A 200 -29.48 15.50 -13.78
C HIS A 200 -29.20 16.98 -14.02
N ASP A 201 -29.30 17.79 -12.97
CA ASP A 201 -29.08 19.24 -13.05
C ASP A 201 -27.58 19.63 -13.14
N SER A 202 -26.67 18.66 -13.21
CA SER A 202 -25.22 18.91 -13.25
C SER A 202 -24.75 19.09 -14.70
N PRO A 203 -24.18 20.24 -15.08
CA PRO A 203 -23.67 20.45 -16.44
C PRO A 203 -22.58 19.45 -16.85
N GLU A 204 -21.77 19.00 -15.89
CA GLU A 204 -20.66 18.07 -16.11
C GLU A 204 -21.13 16.63 -16.37
N PHE A 205 -22.35 16.28 -15.98
CA PHE A 205 -22.94 14.96 -16.25
C PHE A 205 -24.48 15.04 -16.25
N PRO A 206 -25.09 15.57 -17.33
CA PRO A 206 -26.52 15.90 -17.36
C PRO A 206 -27.43 14.68 -17.58
N LYS A 207 -26.90 13.57 -18.10
CA LYS A 207 -27.66 12.34 -18.37
C LYS A 207 -26.81 11.08 -18.15
N CYS A 208 -27.44 10.00 -17.70
CA CYS A 208 -26.79 8.70 -17.56
C CYS A 208 -26.19 8.18 -18.89
N ALA A 209 -25.02 7.54 -18.80
CA ALA A 209 -24.22 7.09 -19.95
C ALA A 209 -24.67 5.72 -20.52
N HIS A 210 -25.97 5.42 -20.44
CA HIS A 210 -26.55 4.21 -20.99
C HIS A 210 -27.97 4.49 -21.49
N ALA A 211 -28.45 3.65 -22.42
CA ALA A 211 -29.85 3.68 -22.82
C ALA A 211 -30.79 3.38 -21.64
N ASP A 212 -32.00 3.93 -21.67
CA ASP A 212 -32.99 3.69 -20.64
C ASP A 212 -33.43 2.23 -20.67
N LYS A 213 -33.10 1.50 -19.59
CA LYS A 213 -33.48 0.09 -19.46
C LYS A 213 -34.83 -0.01 -18.78
N VAL A 214 -35.85 -0.41 -19.53
CA VAL A 214 -37.17 -0.76 -18.96
C VAL A 214 -37.01 -1.98 -18.07
N SER A 215 -37.32 -1.83 -16.78
CA SER A 215 -37.34 -2.95 -15.83
C SER A 215 -38.76 -3.28 -15.45
N ARG A 216 -39.12 -4.57 -15.55
CA ARG A 216 -40.42 -5.10 -15.10
C ARG A 216 -40.47 -5.30 -13.57
N ASP A 217 -39.34 -5.23 -12.88
CA ASP A 217 -39.27 -5.38 -11.42
C ASP A 217 -39.66 -4.07 -10.71
N ARG A 218 -40.89 -4.03 -10.19
CA ARG A 218 -41.42 -2.89 -9.42
C ARG A 218 -40.65 -2.60 -8.13
N ASN A 219 -39.85 -3.56 -7.64
CA ASN A 219 -39.04 -3.44 -6.43
C ASN A 219 -37.56 -3.20 -6.74
N LYS A 220 -37.23 -2.87 -7.99
CA LYS A 220 -35.88 -2.52 -8.38
C LYS A 220 -35.45 -1.18 -7.81
N TRP A 221 -36.31 -0.18 -7.80
CA TRP A 221 -35.94 1.21 -7.51
C TRP A 221 -36.29 1.64 -6.09
N LEU A 222 -35.51 2.56 -5.52
CA LEU A 222 -35.87 3.18 -4.25
C LEU A 222 -37.00 4.20 -4.49
N ARG A 223 -38.02 4.18 -3.62
CA ARG A 223 -39.18 5.07 -3.74
C ARG A 223 -38.86 6.47 -3.18
N PRO A 224 -39.21 7.55 -3.91
CA PRO A 224 -39.14 8.92 -3.40
C PRO A 224 -39.92 9.10 -2.09
N GLY A 225 -39.49 10.03 -1.24
CA GLY A 225 -40.16 10.36 0.03
C GLY A 225 -40.01 9.32 1.15
N THR A 226 -39.31 8.21 0.93
CA THR A 226 -39.11 7.18 1.96
C THR A 226 -37.98 7.52 2.93
N MET A 227 -38.13 7.09 4.19
CA MET A 227 -37.08 7.21 5.20
C MET A 227 -35.78 6.47 4.81
N LEU A 228 -35.90 5.37 4.05
CA LEU A 228 -34.75 4.66 3.49
C LEU A 228 -33.96 5.54 2.54
N LEU A 229 -34.65 6.17 1.57
CA LEU A 229 -34.01 7.05 0.60
C LEU A 229 -33.31 8.23 1.29
N TYR A 230 -33.95 8.86 2.28
CA TYR A 230 -33.34 9.93 3.07
C TYR A 230 -32.05 9.50 3.79
N LYS A 231 -32.05 8.29 4.37
CA LYS A 231 -30.84 7.73 5.01
C LYS A 231 -29.74 7.42 4.00
N VAL A 232 -30.10 6.94 2.81
CA VAL A 232 -29.16 6.71 1.70
C VAL A 232 -28.59 8.02 1.19
N GLU A 233 -29.42 9.05 1.00
CA GLU A 233 -29.03 10.40 0.60
C GLU A 233 -27.97 10.97 1.54
N LYS A 234 -28.22 10.93 2.86
CA LYS A 234 -27.27 11.39 3.88
C LYS A 234 -25.90 10.70 3.80
N LEU A 235 -25.86 9.45 3.35
CA LEU A 235 -24.62 8.69 3.18
C LEU A 235 -23.92 9.02 1.85
N LEU A 236 -24.67 9.00 0.73
CA LEU A 236 -24.12 9.20 -0.61
C LEU A 236 -23.76 10.66 -0.89
N LEU A 237 -24.55 11.62 -0.40
CA LEU A 237 -24.36 13.05 -0.63
C LEU A 237 -23.68 13.77 0.55
N ASN A 238 -23.07 13.01 1.46
CA ASN A 238 -22.34 13.58 2.58
C ASN A 238 -21.23 14.54 2.11
N LYS A 239 -21.20 15.78 2.62
CA LYS A 239 -20.23 16.81 2.23
C LYS A 239 -18.77 16.35 2.32
N ARG A 240 -18.40 15.55 3.32
CA ARG A 240 -17.04 15.00 3.45
C ARG A 240 -16.77 13.95 2.38
N LEU A 241 -17.73 13.04 2.13
CA LEU A 241 -17.62 12.06 1.05
C LEU A 241 -17.46 12.74 -0.31
N LEU A 242 -18.24 13.77 -0.61
CA LEU A 242 -18.13 14.49 -1.89
C LEU A 242 -16.77 15.17 -2.07
N LYS A 243 -16.17 15.71 -1.00
CA LYS A 243 -14.80 16.22 -1.01
C LYS A 243 -13.78 15.12 -1.32
N ASP A 244 -14.00 13.92 -0.79
CA ASP A 244 -13.13 12.76 -1.05
C ASP A 244 -13.32 12.21 -2.46
N VAL A 245 -14.57 12.16 -2.96
CA VAL A 245 -14.93 11.75 -4.33
C VAL A 245 -14.21 12.61 -5.36
N LYS A 246 -14.15 13.93 -5.12
CA LYS A 246 -13.41 14.88 -5.97
C LYS A 246 -11.93 14.49 -6.15
N LYS A 247 -11.35 13.79 -5.17
CA LYS A 247 -9.95 13.39 -5.11
C LYS A 247 -9.72 11.91 -5.40
N LEU A 248 -10.72 11.16 -5.89
CA LEU A 248 -10.48 9.76 -6.24
C LEU A 248 -9.45 9.63 -7.35
N SER A 249 -8.55 8.66 -7.22
CA SER A 249 -7.61 8.34 -8.30
C SER A 249 -8.36 7.85 -9.54
N HIS A 250 -7.87 8.25 -10.71
CA HIS A 250 -8.41 7.94 -12.03
C HIS A 250 -7.77 6.67 -12.65
N GLN A 251 -6.89 5.99 -11.91
CA GLN A 251 -6.21 4.77 -12.34
C GLN A 251 -6.34 3.69 -11.25
N TYR A 252 -6.29 2.41 -11.63
CA TYR A 252 -6.32 1.27 -10.70
C TYR A 252 -4.98 1.17 -9.95
N GLN A 253 -4.91 1.65 -8.70
CA GLN A 253 -3.60 2.07 -8.15
C GLN A 253 -3.20 1.57 -6.75
N THR A 254 -3.91 0.61 -6.15
CA THR A 254 -3.50 0.04 -4.84
C THR A 254 -3.52 -1.48 -4.74
N LEU A 255 -4.03 -2.18 -5.75
CA LEU A 255 -3.92 -3.65 -5.77
C LEU A 255 -2.46 -4.10 -5.86
N ALA A 256 -1.65 -3.45 -6.69
CA ALA A 256 -0.23 -3.78 -6.85
C ALA A 256 0.57 -3.47 -5.58
N LEU A 257 0.35 -2.30 -4.97
CA LEU A 257 1.03 -1.96 -3.71
C LEU A 257 0.60 -2.88 -2.55
N GLY A 258 -0.69 -3.23 -2.46
CA GLY A 258 -1.17 -4.25 -1.51
C GLY A 258 -0.62 -5.66 -1.78
N ALA A 259 -0.42 -6.02 -3.05
CA ALA A 259 0.24 -7.26 -3.44
C ALA A 259 1.72 -7.26 -3.01
N PHE A 260 2.42 -6.13 -3.20
CA PHE A 260 3.78 -5.95 -2.72
C PHE A 260 3.89 -6.11 -1.20
N HIS A 261 2.97 -5.51 -0.43
CA HIS A 261 2.92 -5.70 1.01
C HIS A 261 2.73 -7.16 1.43
N SER A 262 2.06 -7.97 0.61
CA SER A 262 1.95 -9.41 0.81
C SER A 262 3.26 -10.15 0.49
N VAL A 263 4.03 -9.67 -0.49
CA VAL A 263 5.39 -10.18 -0.79
C VAL A 263 6.34 -9.89 0.36
N ILE A 264 6.32 -8.68 0.94
CA ILE A 264 7.14 -8.32 2.11
C ILE A 264 7.00 -9.35 3.23
N LEU A 265 5.79 -9.89 3.48
CA LEU A 265 5.58 -10.87 4.55
C LEU A 265 6.38 -12.18 4.37
N ARG A 266 6.76 -12.52 3.14
CA ARG A 266 7.61 -13.69 2.86
C ARG A 266 9.08 -13.42 3.19
N PHE A 267 9.53 -12.19 2.97
CA PHE A 267 10.92 -11.79 3.18
C PHE A 267 11.18 -11.25 4.58
N ALA A 268 10.22 -10.58 5.19
CA ALA A 268 10.34 -9.90 6.48
C ALA A 268 9.07 -10.10 7.31
N PRO A 269 8.81 -11.35 7.77
CA PRO A 269 7.59 -11.68 8.51
C PRO A 269 7.51 -10.93 9.85
N LYS A 270 6.29 -10.68 10.32
CA LYS A 270 6.03 -9.87 11.53
C LYS A 270 6.45 -10.53 12.85
N ASN A 271 6.61 -11.84 12.85
CA ASN A 271 6.94 -12.63 14.05
C ASN A 271 8.45 -12.85 14.23
N VAL A 272 9.29 -12.26 13.39
CA VAL A 272 10.75 -12.37 13.48
C VAL A 272 11.34 -10.98 13.70
N VAL A 273 12.23 -10.87 14.70
CA VAL A 273 12.94 -9.63 15.01
C VAL A 273 14.16 -9.53 14.10
N PHE A 274 14.32 -8.38 13.44
CA PHE A 274 15.46 -8.09 12.59
C PHE A 274 16.20 -6.84 13.09
N PRO A 275 17.54 -6.81 13.01
CA PRO A 275 18.29 -5.56 13.13
C PRO A 275 17.91 -4.61 12.00
N TYR A 276 18.15 -3.31 12.17
CA TYR A 276 17.75 -2.28 11.20
C TYR A 276 18.21 -2.59 9.77
N ILE A 277 19.52 -2.82 9.58
CA ILE A 277 20.09 -3.17 8.26
C ILE A 277 19.52 -4.48 7.71
N GLY A 278 19.36 -5.50 8.57
CA GLY A 278 18.80 -6.78 8.15
C GLY A 278 17.33 -6.66 7.71
N LYS A 279 16.55 -5.77 8.34
CA LYS A 279 15.17 -5.47 7.92
C LYS A 279 15.17 -4.75 6.58
N LEU A 280 16.00 -3.72 6.44
CA LEU A 280 16.13 -2.93 5.21
C LEU A 280 16.50 -3.81 4.02
N CYS A 281 17.53 -4.66 4.16
CA CYS A 281 17.96 -5.59 3.10
C CYS A 281 16.85 -6.56 2.69
N ARG A 282 16.06 -7.06 3.64
CA ARG A 282 14.91 -7.93 3.34
C ARG A 282 13.80 -7.20 2.59
N LEU A 283 13.58 -5.91 2.88
CA LEU A 283 12.66 -5.07 2.11
C LEU A 283 13.16 -4.87 0.68
N TYR A 284 14.46 -4.65 0.49
CA TYR A 284 15.07 -4.54 -0.84
C TYR A 284 15.01 -5.85 -1.63
N LEU A 285 15.25 -7.00 -1.00
CA LEU A 285 15.03 -8.31 -1.63
C LEU A 285 13.57 -8.48 -2.07
N ALA A 286 12.61 -8.09 -1.23
CA ALA A 286 11.20 -8.12 -1.61
C ALA A 286 10.92 -7.21 -2.82
N ALA A 287 11.52 -6.02 -2.85
CA ALA A 287 11.36 -5.05 -3.93
C ALA A 287 11.96 -5.55 -5.25
N MET A 288 13.19 -6.07 -5.23
CA MET A 288 13.82 -6.69 -6.40
C MET A 288 12.99 -7.85 -6.94
N HIS A 289 12.53 -8.75 -6.06
CA HIS A 289 11.65 -9.85 -6.46
C HIS A 289 10.34 -9.33 -7.07
N PHE A 290 9.71 -8.33 -6.48
CA PHE A 290 8.46 -7.77 -6.99
C PHE A 290 8.66 -7.09 -8.35
N ASN A 291 9.70 -6.26 -8.48
CA ASN A 291 9.99 -5.51 -9.70
C ASN A 291 10.31 -6.42 -10.88
N GLU A 292 11.07 -7.50 -10.67
CA GLU A 292 11.34 -8.50 -11.70
C GLU A 292 10.05 -9.18 -12.18
N ASN A 293 9.07 -9.34 -11.28
CA ASN A 293 7.85 -10.10 -11.52
C ASN A 293 6.61 -9.23 -11.78
N ALA A 294 6.76 -7.90 -11.86
CA ALA A 294 5.65 -6.95 -12.05
C ALA A 294 4.97 -7.14 -13.43
N ASP A 295 5.80 -7.30 -14.46
CA ASP A 295 5.42 -7.33 -15.88
C ASP A 295 5.12 -8.76 -16.39
N ARG A 296 4.93 -9.73 -15.49
CA ARG A 296 4.62 -11.13 -15.87
C ARG A 296 3.35 -11.21 -16.72
N GLU A 297 3.50 -11.84 -17.88
CA GLU A 297 2.44 -12.13 -18.84
C GLU A 297 1.43 -13.15 -18.30
N GLN A 298 0.24 -13.16 -18.90
CA GLN A 298 -0.78 -14.16 -18.61
C GLN A 298 -0.39 -15.49 -19.26
N THR A 299 -0.48 -16.58 -18.50
CA THR A 299 -0.29 -17.93 -19.00
C THR A 299 -1.37 -18.27 -20.03
N VAL A 300 -0.96 -18.87 -21.13
CA VAL A 300 -1.86 -19.47 -22.14
C VAL A 300 -1.77 -20.99 -22.10
N ASN A 301 -2.86 -21.68 -22.46
CA ASN A 301 -2.85 -23.13 -22.66
C ASN A 301 -2.17 -23.49 -24.00
N LEU A 302 -2.10 -24.79 -24.32
CA LEU A 302 -1.50 -25.29 -25.58
C LEU A 302 -2.20 -24.74 -26.85
N GLU A 303 -3.44 -24.27 -26.72
CA GLU A 303 -4.26 -23.71 -27.80
C GLU A 303 -4.14 -22.17 -27.88
N GLY A 304 -3.28 -21.55 -27.08
CA GLY A 304 -3.12 -20.09 -27.03
C GLY A 304 -4.22 -19.35 -26.24
N THR A 305 -5.10 -20.07 -25.54
CA THR A 305 -6.19 -19.49 -24.75
C THR A 305 -5.71 -19.08 -23.36
N ALA A 306 -6.08 -17.86 -22.95
CA ALA A 306 -5.73 -17.27 -21.66
C ALA A 306 -6.26 -18.09 -20.47
N VAL A 307 -5.37 -18.46 -19.54
CA VAL A 307 -5.70 -19.29 -18.37
C VAL A 307 -6.21 -18.44 -17.21
N TYR A 308 -7.30 -18.89 -16.59
CA TYR A 308 -7.90 -18.28 -15.40
C TYR A 308 -8.06 -19.32 -14.29
N LYS A 309 -7.91 -18.86 -13.04
CA LYS A 309 -8.23 -19.63 -11.84
C LYS A 309 -9.48 -19.04 -11.18
N ILE A 310 -10.37 -19.90 -10.72
CA ILE A 310 -11.52 -19.49 -9.90
C ILE A 310 -11.04 -19.27 -8.46
N MET A 311 -11.28 -18.08 -7.94
CA MET A 311 -10.99 -17.70 -6.56
C MET A 311 -12.29 -17.39 -5.83
N TYR A 312 -12.31 -17.64 -4.52
CA TYR A 312 -13.41 -17.29 -3.63
C TYR A 312 -12.95 -16.28 -2.57
N PRO A 313 -12.85 -14.98 -2.91
CA PRO A 313 -12.40 -13.98 -1.96
C PRO A 313 -13.36 -13.87 -0.77
N LYS A 314 -12.81 -13.83 0.46
CA LYS A 314 -13.60 -13.66 1.69
C LYS A 314 -14.50 -12.43 1.65
N SER A 315 -14.06 -11.36 0.97
CA SER A 315 -14.82 -10.12 0.77
C SER A 315 -16.10 -10.31 -0.04
N LYS A 316 -16.15 -11.31 -0.91
CA LYS A 316 -17.30 -11.64 -1.75
C LYS A 316 -18.23 -12.72 -1.16
N LYS A 317 -18.01 -13.13 0.10
CA LYS A 317 -18.90 -14.00 0.88
C LYS A 317 -19.39 -15.24 0.09
N GLY A 318 -18.48 -15.90 -0.61
CA GLY A 318 -18.78 -17.13 -1.37
C GLY A 318 -19.00 -16.93 -2.87
N GLN A 319 -19.07 -15.70 -3.39
CA GLN A 319 -19.14 -15.50 -4.84
C GLN A 319 -17.76 -15.68 -5.51
N PRO A 320 -17.66 -16.45 -6.61
CA PRO A 320 -16.41 -16.67 -7.31
C PRO A 320 -15.94 -15.42 -8.05
N THR A 321 -14.65 -15.37 -8.35
CA THR A 321 -14.04 -14.39 -9.25
C THR A 321 -12.98 -15.10 -10.08
N ALA A 322 -12.94 -14.81 -11.38
CA ALA A 322 -11.85 -15.25 -12.24
C ALA A 322 -10.59 -14.41 -11.94
N GLN A 323 -9.48 -15.07 -11.71
CA GLN A 323 -8.16 -14.46 -11.56
C GLN A 323 -7.28 -14.93 -12.72
N THR A 324 -6.63 -13.98 -13.40
CA THR A 324 -5.63 -14.27 -14.44
C THR A 324 -4.46 -15.05 -13.83
N VAL A 325 -4.11 -16.19 -14.42
CA VAL A 325 -2.90 -16.93 -14.04
C VAL A 325 -1.73 -16.37 -14.83
N LYS A 326 -0.67 -15.96 -14.14
CA LYS A 326 0.54 -15.41 -14.77
C LYS A 326 1.62 -16.49 -14.93
N THR A 327 2.51 -16.35 -15.92
CA THR A 327 3.68 -17.21 -16.16
C THR A 327 4.51 -17.41 -14.90
N GLU A 328 5.24 -18.51 -14.67
CA GLU A 328 5.95 -18.73 -13.40
C GLU A 328 6.91 -17.57 -13.01
N PRO A 329 7.04 -17.23 -11.71
CA PRO A 329 7.95 -16.18 -11.28
C PRO A 329 9.41 -16.55 -11.54
N THR A 330 10.22 -15.55 -11.84
CA THR A 330 11.67 -15.69 -11.97
C THR A 330 12.39 -15.13 -10.74
N CYS A 331 13.64 -15.57 -10.56
CA CYS A 331 14.54 -15.14 -9.49
C CYS A 331 15.91 -14.74 -10.04
N LYS A 332 15.97 -14.10 -11.22
CA LYS A 332 17.23 -13.66 -11.87
C LYS A 332 18.00 -12.68 -10.99
N TYR A 333 17.31 -11.83 -10.23
CA TYR A 333 17.91 -10.94 -9.23
C TYR A 333 18.77 -11.70 -8.21
N VAL A 334 18.44 -12.96 -7.88
CA VAL A 334 19.25 -13.81 -7.00
C VAL A 334 20.54 -14.21 -7.68
N ASN A 335 20.50 -14.57 -8.96
CA ASN A 335 21.71 -14.91 -9.72
C ASN A 335 22.64 -13.68 -9.84
N ASP A 336 22.07 -12.50 -10.08
CA ASP A 336 22.83 -11.26 -10.12
C ASP A 336 23.46 -10.92 -8.77
N LEU A 337 22.72 -11.11 -7.67
CA LEU A 337 23.25 -10.94 -6.31
C LEU A 337 24.37 -11.93 -6.01
N MET A 338 24.20 -13.19 -6.39
CA MET A 338 25.21 -14.23 -6.18
C MET A 338 26.48 -13.95 -6.99
N ARG A 339 26.32 -13.48 -8.24
CA ARG A 339 27.44 -13.02 -9.06
C ARG A 339 28.16 -11.85 -8.39
N LEU A 340 27.46 -10.75 -8.11
CA LEU A 340 28.02 -9.57 -7.43
C LEU A 340 28.76 -9.96 -6.13
N LEU A 341 28.15 -10.84 -5.33
CA LEU A 341 28.74 -11.35 -4.11
C LEU A 341 30.09 -12.02 -4.36
N PHE A 342 30.16 -12.99 -5.27
CA PHE A 342 31.36 -13.80 -5.47
C PHE A 342 32.41 -13.18 -6.39
N THR A 343 32.04 -12.20 -7.22
CA THR A 343 32.98 -11.55 -8.16
C THR A 343 33.50 -10.21 -7.68
N GLU A 344 32.81 -9.54 -6.76
CA GLU A 344 33.17 -8.17 -6.33
C GLU A 344 33.23 -8.05 -4.80
N VAL A 345 32.15 -8.42 -4.10
CA VAL A 345 32.06 -8.19 -2.65
C VAL A 345 32.95 -9.13 -1.85
N PHE A 346 33.13 -10.37 -2.30
CA PHE A 346 33.95 -11.36 -1.58
C PHE A 346 35.42 -10.97 -1.56
N ASP A 347 35.92 -10.40 -2.65
CA ASP A 347 37.33 -9.99 -2.79
C ASP A 347 37.64 -8.73 -1.98
N ASN A 348 36.71 -7.77 -1.93
CA ASN A 348 36.89 -6.54 -1.16
C ASN A 348 35.61 -6.11 -0.39
N PRO A 349 35.22 -6.83 0.67
CA PRO A 349 33.99 -6.56 1.39
C PRO A 349 33.99 -5.22 2.12
N ALA A 350 35.17 -4.70 2.50
CA ALA A 350 35.29 -3.48 3.29
C ALA A 350 34.63 -2.27 2.62
N THR A 351 34.90 -2.06 1.33
CA THR A 351 34.33 -0.94 0.54
C THR A 351 32.81 -0.95 0.56
N PHE A 352 32.19 -2.12 0.37
CA PHE A 352 30.73 -2.24 0.37
C PHE A 352 30.13 -2.10 1.77
N VAL A 353 30.83 -2.57 2.81
CA VAL A 353 30.42 -2.38 4.21
C VAL A 353 30.46 -0.90 4.59
N GLU A 354 31.48 -0.16 4.16
CA GLU A 354 31.59 1.28 4.41
C GLU A 354 30.40 2.07 3.83
N GLU A 355 29.87 1.68 2.67
CA GLU A 355 28.66 2.30 2.10
C GLU A 355 27.45 2.13 3.02
N ILE A 356 27.28 0.94 3.62
CA ILE A 356 26.20 0.69 4.58
C ILE A 356 26.40 1.50 5.86
N LEU A 357 27.64 1.62 6.34
CA LEU A 357 27.94 2.35 7.57
C LEU A 357 27.64 3.86 7.46
N LYS A 358 27.53 4.40 6.25
CA LYS A 358 27.09 5.79 6.01
C LYS A 358 25.59 5.99 6.23
N LEU A 359 24.80 4.91 6.36
CA LEU A 359 23.37 5.03 6.64
C LEU A 359 23.14 5.60 8.05
N PRO A 360 22.22 6.56 8.20
CA PRO A 360 21.84 7.07 9.51
C PRO A 360 21.01 6.01 10.25
N ILE A 361 21.68 5.11 10.97
CA ILE A 361 21.01 4.07 11.76
C ILE A 361 20.56 4.69 13.09
N PRO A 362 19.26 4.69 13.41
CA PRO A 362 18.77 5.16 14.70
C PRO A 362 19.31 4.33 15.86
N ALA A 363 19.49 4.99 17.00
CA ALA A 363 19.77 4.31 18.26
C ALA A 363 18.60 3.37 18.64
N ASP A 364 18.89 2.33 19.42
CA ASP A 364 17.86 1.46 19.96
C ASP A 364 16.86 2.24 20.82
N LEU A 365 15.59 1.80 20.83
CA LEU A 365 14.53 2.45 21.61
C LEU A 365 14.85 2.55 23.11
N SER A 366 15.65 1.62 23.63
CA SER A 366 16.09 1.61 25.02
C SER A 366 17.30 2.50 25.31
N ALA A 367 17.89 3.16 24.30
CA ALA A 367 19.12 3.92 24.47
C ALA A 367 18.96 5.16 25.37
N GLU A 368 17.76 5.71 25.45
CA GLU A 368 17.43 6.89 26.25
C GLU A 368 17.09 6.56 27.72
N TYR A 369 17.01 5.27 28.06
CA TYR A 369 16.65 4.83 29.41
C TYR A 369 17.87 4.38 30.20
N ASP A 370 17.84 4.65 31.51
CA ASP A 370 18.87 4.18 32.44
C ASP A 370 18.96 2.65 32.42
N ARG A 371 20.20 2.16 32.38
CA ARG A 371 20.52 0.73 32.40
C ARG A 371 20.96 0.33 33.81
N PRO A 372 20.06 -0.23 34.64
CA PRO A 372 20.46 -0.74 35.95
C PRO A 372 21.48 -1.87 35.82
N ALA A 373 22.25 -2.12 36.88
CA ALA A 373 23.21 -3.21 36.91
C ALA A 373 22.51 -4.56 36.68
N LYS A 374 23.19 -5.50 36.04
CA LYS A 374 22.64 -6.82 35.71
C LYS A 374 22.17 -7.54 36.97
N GLU A 375 22.97 -7.43 38.03
CA GLU A 375 22.74 -8.01 39.34
C GLU A 375 21.42 -7.49 39.94
N ASP A 376 21.16 -6.19 39.84
CA ASP A 376 19.93 -5.56 40.33
C ASP A 376 18.69 -6.04 39.55
N VAL A 377 18.81 -6.18 38.23
CA VAL A 377 17.71 -6.69 37.38
C VAL A 377 17.39 -8.14 37.73
N ILE A 378 18.42 -8.97 37.91
CA ILE A 378 18.26 -10.37 38.31
C ILE A 378 17.63 -10.44 39.70
N ALA A 379 18.12 -9.66 40.65
CA ALA A 379 17.58 -9.61 42.02
C ALA A 379 16.09 -9.21 42.02
N ARG A 380 15.70 -8.18 41.24
CA ARG A 380 14.29 -7.76 41.09
C ARG A 380 13.42 -8.84 40.45
N ASN A 381 13.91 -9.54 39.43
CA ASN A 381 13.15 -10.57 38.73
C ASN A 381 12.96 -11.84 39.57
N VAL A 382 13.94 -12.18 40.41
CA VAL A 382 13.90 -13.36 41.30
C VAL A 382 13.19 -13.05 42.62
N ALA A 383 13.15 -11.78 43.05
CA ALA A 383 12.41 -11.36 44.22
C ALA A 383 10.89 -11.58 44.04
N ARG A 384 10.28 -12.26 45.02
CA ARG A 384 8.84 -12.64 45.02
C ARG A 384 7.88 -11.44 45.07
N PHE A 385 8.39 -10.24 45.39
CA PHE A 385 7.64 -8.99 45.48
C PHE A 385 8.08 -8.06 44.34
N ASN A 386 7.29 -8.00 43.27
CA ASN A 386 7.46 -6.99 42.23
C ASN A 386 7.08 -5.62 42.84
N PRO A 387 7.98 -4.62 42.93
CA PRO A 387 7.52 -3.26 43.14
C PRO A 387 6.66 -2.87 41.93
N VAL A 388 5.41 -2.51 42.20
CA VAL A 388 4.46 -2.02 41.20
C VAL A 388 5.14 -0.89 40.43
N TYR A 389 5.17 -1.01 39.09
CA TYR A 389 5.69 0.04 38.21
C TYR A 389 5.04 1.39 38.57
N PRO A 390 5.81 2.47 38.81
CA PRO A 390 5.23 3.80 38.91
C PRO A 390 4.58 4.14 37.56
N THR A 391 3.30 4.52 37.59
CA THR A 391 2.49 4.94 36.44
C THR A 391 3.02 6.18 35.74
#